data_AF-A0A7L5CA87-F1
#
_entry.id   AF-A0A7L5CA87-F1
#
_cell.length_a   1.000
_cell.length_b   1.000
_cell.length_c   1.000
_cell.angle_alpha   90.00
_cell.angle_beta   90.00
_cell.angle_gamma   90.00
#
_symmetry.space_group_name_H-M   'P 1'
#
loop_
_entity.id
_entity.type
_entity.pdbx_description
1 polymer ?
#
loop_
_entity_poly.entity_id
_entity_poly.type
_entity_poly.pdbx_seq_one_letter_code
_entity_poly.pdbx_strand_id
1 'polypeptide(L)'
;MKIFNKSFITNLIALLLALLGWFLADKHIQNIGFYALSGALTNWLAIYMLFEKIPFLYGSGIIPNKFESFKRTIKDMIMEQFFSPENLNKFLASDEIKKYIGNIVTSKIDLNKVFDSFVDMLMTSKYGSMIDMFLGGRDALEGLREPFIKKLDTKILELVDGLKIDSNTISEKASEKIEKLIDMRLEELTPQMIKEIVQKIIREHLGWLVVWGGVFGGLIGLVASFIV
;
A
#
# COMPACT_ATOMS: atom_id res chain seq x y z
N MET A 1 16.27 -14.95 -13.30
CA MET A 1 16.46 -15.50 -14.66
C MET A 1 15.66 -16.81 -14.83
N LYS A 2 14.35 -16.75 -15.12
CA LYS A 2 13.54 -17.93 -15.50
C LYS A 2 12.86 -17.65 -16.85
N ILE A 3 13.63 -17.32 -17.88
CA ILE A 3 13.11 -17.03 -19.24
C ILE A 3 12.63 -18.34 -19.92
N PHE A 4 13.02 -19.48 -19.36
CA PHE A 4 12.53 -20.79 -19.73
C PHE A 4 11.16 -21.08 -19.09
N ASN A 5 10.10 -21.04 -19.89
CA ASN A 5 9.11 -22.14 -19.86
C ASN A 5 8.15 -22.16 -21.05
N LYS A 6 7.75 -21.00 -21.61
CA LYS A 6 6.77 -20.97 -22.72
C LYS A 6 7.33 -20.33 -23.98
N SER A 7 7.82 -19.10 -23.86
CA SER A 7 8.39 -18.35 -25.00
C SER A 7 9.58 -19.06 -25.67
N PHE A 8 10.50 -19.65 -24.89
CA PHE A 8 11.64 -20.38 -25.44
C PHE A 8 11.17 -21.61 -26.25
N ILE A 9 10.22 -22.37 -25.72
CA ILE A 9 9.68 -23.57 -26.38
C ILE A 9 8.98 -23.18 -27.68
N THR A 10 8.15 -22.13 -27.68
CA THR A 10 7.48 -21.66 -28.90
C THR A 10 8.49 -21.22 -29.97
N ASN A 11 9.50 -20.42 -29.61
CA ASN A 11 10.53 -19.99 -30.55
C ASN A 11 11.33 -21.19 -31.10
N LEU A 12 11.65 -22.17 -30.24
CA LEU A 12 12.36 -23.38 -30.65
C LEU A 12 11.52 -24.24 -31.61
N ILE A 13 10.23 -24.44 -31.33
CA ILE A 13 9.32 -25.18 -32.21
C ILE A 13 9.18 -24.46 -33.56
N ALA A 14 8.99 -23.14 -33.55
CA ALA A 14 8.88 -22.37 -34.77
C ALA A 14 10.17 -22.43 -35.62
N LEU A 15 11.34 -22.40 -34.97
CA LEU A 15 12.63 -22.54 -35.63
C LEU A 15 12.78 -23.93 -36.25
N LEU A 16 12.41 -24.99 -35.53
CA LEU A 16 12.45 -26.36 -36.03
C LEU A 16 11.51 -26.55 -37.22
N LEU A 17 10.30 -25.98 -37.18
CA LEU A 17 9.37 -26.01 -38.31
C LEU A 17 9.93 -25.27 -39.54
N ALA A 18 10.57 -24.12 -39.34
CA ALA A 18 11.20 -23.37 -40.43
C ALA A 18 12.34 -24.17 -41.08
N LEU A 19 13.19 -24.80 -40.27
CA LEU A 19 14.31 -25.62 -40.75
C LEU A 19 13.84 -26.90 -41.44
N LEU A 20 12.82 -27.57 -40.90
CA LEU A 20 12.23 -28.77 -41.51
C LEU A 20 11.57 -28.45 -42.85
N GLY A 21 10.81 -27.36 -42.94
CA GLY A 21 10.20 -26.91 -44.18
C GLY A 21 11.26 -26.57 -45.24
N TRP A 22 12.36 -25.94 -44.83
CA TRP A 22 13.47 -25.66 -45.74
C TRP A 22 14.16 -26.95 -46.21
N PHE A 23 14.42 -27.91 -45.32
CA PHE A 23 15.11 -29.16 -45.68
C PHE A 23 14.25 -30.09 -46.55
N LEU A 24 12.94 -30.14 -46.30
CA LEU A 24 11.99 -30.95 -47.07
C LEU A 24 11.54 -30.27 -48.37
N ALA A 25 11.96 -29.01 -48.61
CA ALA A 25 11.52 -28.17 -49.72
C ALA A 25 9.98 -28.04 -49.84
N ASP A 26 9.27 -28.17 -48.72
CA ASP A 26 7.82 -28.03 -48.66
C ASP A 26 7.45 -26.57 -48.38
N LYS A 27 6.84 -25.93 -49.37
CA LYS A 27 6.46 -24.51 -49.34
C LYS A 27 5.48 -24.16 -48.22
N HIS A 28 4.59 -25.10 -47.87
CA HIS A 28 3.61 -24.88 -46.81
C HIS A 28 4.29 -24.90 -45.45
N ILE A 29 5.09 -25.93 -45.16
CA ILE A 29 5.80 -26.06 -43.88
C ILE A 29 6.83 -24.95 -43.71
N GLN A 30 7.53 -24.57 -44.79
CA GLN A 30 8.51 -23.49 -44.80
C GLN A 30 7.85 -22.15 -44.41
N ASN A 31 6.75 -21.78 -45.06
CA ASN A 31 6.05 -20.52 -44.78
C ASN A 31 5.43 -20.50 -43.38
N ILE A 32 4.83 -21.61 -42.93
CA ILE A 32 4.32 -21.75 -41.55
C ILE A 32 5.45 -21.50 -40.54
N GLY A 33 6.61 -22.15 -40.74
CA GLY A 33 7.75 -22.02 -39.85
C GLY A 33 8.32 -20.60 -39.80
N PHE A 34 8.57 -19.96 -40.94
CA PHE A 34 9.13 -18.60 -40.97
C PHE A 34 8.20 -17.54 -40.38
N TYR A 35 6.90 -17.60 -40.69
CA TYR A 35 5.96 -16.65 -40.13
C TYR A 35 5.70 -16.89 -38.64
N ALA A 36 5.61 -18.15 -38.20
CA ALA A 36 5.54 -18.50 -36.78
C ALA A 36 6.78 -18.00 -36.02
N LEU A 37 7.97 -18.18 -36.60
CA LEU A 37 9.23 -17.74 -35.99
C LEU A 37 9.26 -16.22 -35.88
N SER A 38 8.92 -15.50 -36.94
CA SER A 38 8.86 -14.03 -36.93
C SER A 38 7.88 -13.50 -35.87
N GLY A 39 6.67 -14.08 -35.80
CA GLY A 39 5.65 -13.68 -34.83
C GLY A 39 6.08 -13.95 -33.39
N ALA A 40 6.62 -15.14 -33.11
CA ALA A 40 7.10 -15.48 -31.76
C ALA A 40 8.32 -14.64 -31.35
N LEU A 41 9.27 -14.42 -32.27
CA LEU A 41 10.51 -13.68 -31.99
C LEU A 41 10.25 -12.19 -31.81
N THR A 42 9.43 -11.58 -32.66
CA THR A 42 9.04 -10.17 -32.54
C THR A 42 8.33 -9.91 -31.21
N ASN A 43 7.42 -10.81 -30.82
CA ASN A 43 6.73 -10.63 -29.56
C ASN A 43 7.61 -10.88 -28.33
N TRP A 44 8.55 -11.83 -28.42
CA TRP A 44 9.55 -12.01 -27.37
C TRP A 44 10.41 -10.73 -27.21
N LEU A 45 10.84 -10.14 -28.33
CA LEU A 45 11.58 -8.88 -28.33
C LEU A 45 10.75 -7.74 -27.74
N ALA A 46 9.45 -7.66 -28.08
CA ALA A 46 8.52 -6.67 -27.53
C ALA A 46 8.41 -6.79 -25.99
N ILE A 47 8.33 -8.01 -25.47
CA ILE A 47 8.32 -8.24 -24.02
C ILE A 47 9.67 -7.83 -23.41
N TYR A 48 10.78 -8.19 -24.05
CA TYR A 48 12.11 -7.84 -23.56
C TYR A 48 12.32 -6.32 -23.50
N MET A 49 11.92 -5.59 -24.54
CA MET A 49 12.04 -4.13 -24.60
C MET A 49 11.11 -3.38 -23.62
N LEU A 50 10.08 -4.02 -23.05
CA LEU A 50 9.32 -3.39 -21.96
C LEU A 50 10.17 -3.21 -20.70
N PHE A 51 11.06 -4.16 -20.42
CA PHE A 51 11.82 -4.24 -19.17
C PHE A 51 13.28 -3.80 -19.31
N GLU A 52 13.87 -3.98 -20.50
CA GLU A 52 15.28 -3.68 -20.76
C GLU A 52 15.42 -2.60 -21.83
N LYS A 53 16.42 -1.73 -21.63
CA LYS A 53 16.80 -0.73 -22.64
C LYS A 53 17.75 -1.38 -23.64
N ILE A 54 17.40 -1.32 -24.91
CA ILE A 54 18.17 -1.93 -25.99
C ILE A 54 18.76 -0.78 -26.83
N PRO A 55 20.08 -0.76 -27.08
CA PRO A 55 20.68 0.24 -27.95
C PRO A 55 20.06 0.15 -29.35
N PHE A 56 19.86 1.30 -30.00
CA PHE A 56 19.27 1.45 -31.35
C PHE A 56 17.77 1.18 -31.50
N LEU A 57 17.07 0.68 -30.48
CA LEU A 57 15.61 0.48 -30.52
C LEU A 57 14.89 1.57 -29.71
N TYR A 58 14.26 2.51 -30.43
CA TYR A 58 13.39 3.52 -29.84
C TYR A 58 12.20 2.87 -29.14
N GLY A 59 11.83 3.40 -27.96
CA GLY A 59 10.76 2.83 -27.15
C GLY A 59 11.16 1.60 -26.33
N SER A 60 12.45 1.27 -26.20
CA SER A 60 12.91 0.25 -25.26
C SER A 60 13.07 0.80 -23.83
N GLY A 61 12.94 -0.08 -22.83
CA GLY A 61 12.98 0.25 -21.41
C GLY A 61 11.75 1.02 -20.91
N ILE A 62 10.55 0.77 -21.44
CA ILE A 62 9.35 1.56 -21.11
C ILE A 62 9.09 1.62 -19.59
N ILE A 63 9.17 0.49 -18.89
CA ILE A 63 8.91 0.42 -17.44
C ILE A 63 9.92 1.26 -16.64
N PRO A 64 11.24 1.03 -16.76
CA PRO A 64 12.22 1.84 -16.03
C PRO A 64 12.18 3.32 -16.45
N ASN A 65 11.89 3.65 -17.72
CA ASN A 65 11.77 5.04 -18.18
C ASN A 65 10.55 5.77 -17.61
N LYS A 66 9.52 5.04 -17.17
CA LYS A 66 8.30 5.59 -16.55
C LYS A 66 8.32 5.53 -15.02
N PHE A 67 9.48 5.29 -14.42
CA PHE A 67 9.67 5.16 -12.98
C PHE A 67 9.03 6.30 -12.16
N GLU A 68 9.25 7.56 -12.55
CA GLU A 68 8.65 8.72 -11.87
C GLU A 68 7.12 8.71 -11.90
N SER A 69 6.53 8.26 -13.02
CA SER A 69 5.08 8.11 -13.13
C SER A 69 4.56 7.05 -12.18
N PHE A 70 5.26 5.91 -12.07
CA PHE A 70 4.88 4.85 -11.13
C PHE A 70 4.96 5.32 -9.68
N LYS A 71 6.00 6.06 -9.29
CA LYS A 71 6.08 6.64 -7.94
C LYS A 71 4.87 7.51 -7.61
N ARG A 72 4.49 8.41 -8.52
CA ARG A 72 3.31 9.27 -8.35
C ARG A 72 2.04 8.45 -8.23
N THR A 73 1.80 7.52 -9.15
CA THR A 73 0.59 6.67 -9.10
C THR A 73 0.52 5.82 -7.82
N ILE A 74 1.65 5.33 -7.31
CA ILE A 74 1.69 4.61 -6.03
C ILE A 74 1.35 5.56 -4.88
N LYS A 75 1.92 6.76 -4.86
CA LYS A 75 1.59 7.79 -3.86
C LYS A 75 0.10 8.07 -3.85
N ASP A 76 -0.44 8.42 -5.01
CA ASP A 76 -1.85 8.79 -5.17
C ASP A 76 -2.75 7.64 -4.71
N MET A 77 -2.45 6.41 -5.13
CA MET A 77 -3.18 5.22 -4.68
C MET A 77 -3.16 5.05 -3.16
N ILE A 78 -2.00 5.20 -2.53
CA ILE A 78 -1.88 5.05 -1.07
C ILE A 78 -2.66 6.15 -0.35
N MET A 79 -2.48 7.40 -0.78
CA MET A 79 -3.11 8.56 -0.15
C MET A 79 -4.63 8.56 -0.34
N GLU A 80 -5.11 8.34 -1.56
CA GLU A 80 -6.54 8.40 -1.87
C GLU A 80 -7.30 7.18 -1.37
N GLN A 81 -6.72 5.96 -1.50
CA GLN A 81 -7.47 4.74 -1.19
C GLN A 81 -7.35 4.33 0.28
N PHE A 82 -6.22 4.60 0.93
CA PHE A 82 -5.97 4.16 2.31
C PHE A 82 -6.00 5.31 3.32
N PHE A 83 -5.35 6.44 3.01
CA PHE A 83 -5.16 7.55 3.95
C PHE A 83 -5.94 8.82 3.59
N SER A 84 -7.08 8.66 2.92
CA SER A 84 -7.97 9.77 2.64
C SER A 84 -8.49 10.37 3.96
N PRO A 85 -8.82 11.67 3.98
CA PRO A 85 -9.39 12.31 5.17
C PRO A 85 -10.62 11.55 5.69
N GLU A 86 -11.45 11.03 4.80
CA GLU A 86 -12.64 10.24 5.12
C GLU A 86 -12.31 8.91 5.80
N ASN A 87 -11.32 8.17 5.30
CA ASN A 87 -10.91 6.90 5.87
C ASN A 87 -10.21 7.09 7.21
N LEU A 88 -9.37 8.12 7.33
CA LEU A 88 -8.75 8.51 8.60
C LEU A 88 -9.79 8.96 9.62
N ASN A 89 -10.80 9.74 9.22
CA ASN A 89 -11.90 10.13 10.08
C ASN A 89 -12.68 8.92 10.60
N LYS A 90 -13.01 7.96 9.73
CA LYS A 90 -13.67 6.70 10.13
C LYS A 90 -12.81 5.91 11.10
N PHE A 91 -11.52 5.82 10.86
CA PHE A 91 -10.57 5.14 11.73
C PHE A 91 -10.49 5.81 13.11
N LEU A 92 -10.30 7.14 13.17
CA LEU A 92 -10.24 7.92 14.40
C LEU A 92 -11.56 7.90 15.19
N ALA A 93 -12.70 7.79 14.50
CA ALA A 93 -14.00 7.68 15.13
C ALA A 93 -14.29 6.30 15.74
N SER A 94 -13.44 5.30 15.50
CA SER A 94 -13.60 3.95 16.06
C SER A 94 -13.50 3.95 17.59
N ASP A 95 -14.32 3.11 18.22
CA ASP A 95 -14.40 3.03 19.68
C ASP A 95 -13.10 2.51 20.30
N GLU A 96 -12.33 1.71 19.57
CA GLU A 96 -11.01 1.22 20.01
C GLU A 96 -10.02 2.37 20.22
N ILE A 97 -9.96 3.31 19.27
CA ILE A 97 -9.05 4.47 19.37
C ILE A 97 -9.50 5.41 20.48
N LYS A 98 -10.80 5.67 20.59
CA LYS A 98 -11.34 6.51 21.68
C LYS A 98 -11.00 5.93 23.05
N LYS A 99 -11.21 4.62 23.23
CA LYS A 99 -10.87 3.91 24.46
C LYS A 99 -9.36 3.95 24.74
N TYR A 100 -8.52 3.79 23.72
CA TYR A 100 -7.07 3.90 23.86
C TYR A 100 -6.63 5.31 24.29
N ILE A 101 -7.20 6.36 23.68
CA ILE A 101 -6.95 7.76 24.07
C ILE A 101 -7.43 8.01 25.51
N GLY A 102 -8.62 7.54 25.88
CA GLY A 102 -9.15 7.63 27.25
C GLY A 102 -8.21 7.01 28.28
N ASN A 103 -7.71 5.80 28.01
CA ASN A 103 -6.75 5.13 28.89
C ASN A 103 -5.42 5.90 29.05
N ILE A 104 -4.92 6.55 27.99
CA ILE A 104 -3.72 7.38 28.06
C ILE A 104 -3.96 8.61 28.95
N VAL A 105 -5.12 9.26 28.81
CA VAL A 105 -5.47 10.42 29.62
C VAL A 105 -5.60 10.03 31.10
N THR A 106 -6.35 8.97 31.40
CA THR A 106 -6.53 8.48 32.78
C THR A 106 -5.21 8.04 33.42
N SER A 107 -4.33 7.38 32.68
CA SER A 107 -3.03 6.93 33.22
C SER A 107 -2.02 8.06 33.49
N LYS A 108 -2.17 9.23 32.85
CA LYS A 108 -1.31 10.39 33.11
C LYS A 108 -1.82 11.31 34.20
N ILE A 109 -3.08 11.20 34.60
CA ILE A 109 -3.68 12.01 35.67
C ILE A 109 -3.59 11.24 36.99
N ASP A 110 -2.78 11.74 37.91
CA ASP A 110 -2.73 11.21 39.28
C ASP A 110 -3.92 11.75 40.07
N LEU A 111 -5.04 11.02 40.02
CA LEU A 111 -6.29 11.39 40.69
C LEU A 111 -6.14 11.48 42.22
N ASN A 112 -5.15 10.81 42.81
CA ASN A 112 -4.85 10.96 44.24
C ASN A 112 -4.32 12.35 44.53
N LYS A 113 -3.38 12.86 43.73
CA LYS A 113 -2.87 14.23 43.89
C LYS A 113 -3.92 15.30 43.65
N VAL A 114 -4.84 15.04 42.72
CA VAL A 114 -5.98 15.94 42.46
C VAL A 114 -6.88 16.00 43.70
N PHE A 115 -7.18 14.85 44.31
CA PHE A 115 -7.94 14.79 45.55
C PHE A 115 -7.19 15.47 46.70
N ASP A 116 -5.89 15.22 46.87
CA ASP A 116 -5.08 15.84 47.93
C ASP A 116 -5.09 17.36 47.81
N SER A 117 -4.92 17.87 46.59
CA SER A 117 -4.98 19.32 46.32
C SER A 117 -6.37 19.90 46.57
N PHE A 118 -7.43 19.14 46.29
CA PHE A 118 -8.80 19.55 46.56
C PHE A 118 -9.07 19.63 48.07
N VAL A 119 -8.60 18.64 48.84
CA VAL A 119 -8.68 18.63 50.30
C VAL A 119 -7.87 19.79 50.89
N ASP A 120 -6.65 20.01 50.42
CA ASP A 120 -5.81 21.15 50.84
C ASP A 120 -6.49 22.50 50.59
N MET A 121 -7.10 22.67 49.41
CA MET A 121 -7.86 23.87 49.07
C MET A 121 -9.05 24.07 50.01
N LEU A 122 -9.82 23.01 50.28
CA LEU A 122 -10.97 23.08 51.20
C LEU A 122 -10.55 23.44 52.62
N MET A 123 -9.47 22.85 53.12
CA MET A 123 -8.94 23.12 54.46
C MET A 123 -8.35 24.54 54.58
N THR A 124 -7.80 25.08 53.50
CA THR A 124 -7.30 26.48 53.46
C THR A 124 -8.42 27.50 53.24
N SER A 125 -9.60 27.05 52.79
CA SER A 125 -10.73 27.93 52.55
C SER A 125 -11.43 28.38 53.84
N LYS A 126 -12.34 29.35 53.71
CA LYS A 126 -13.24 29.79 54.78
C LYS A 126 -14.11 28.67 55.40
N TYR A 127 -14.17 27.51 54.75
CA TYR A 127 -14.90 26.33 55.24
C TYR A 127 -14.00 25.34 56.00
N GLY A 128 -12.68 25.47 55.94
CA GLY A 128 -11.75 24.56 56.59
C GLY A 128 -11.92 24.52 58.10
N SER A 129 -12.05 25.69 58.74
CA SER A 129 -12.31 25.80 60.19
C SER A 129 -13.63 25.15 60.61
N MET A 130 -14.64 25.17 59.75
CA MET A 130 -15.91 24.48 59.99
C MET A 130 -15.77 22.96 59.82
N ILE A 131 -15.03 22.50 58.82
CA ILE A 131 -14.78 21.07 58.58
C ILE A 131 -13.97 20.47 59.74
N ASP A 132 -12.97 21.19 60.23
CA ASP A 132 -12.15 20.76 61.37
C ASP A 132 -12.98 20.56 62.64
N MET A 133 -13.91 21.48 62.90
CA MET A 133 -14.71 21.47 64.12
C MET A 133 -15.93 20.54 64.07
N PHE A 134 -16.56 20.36 62.90
CA PHE A 134 -17.82 19.61 62.77
C PHE A 134 -17.68 18.23 62.14
N LEU A 135 -16.69 18.04 61.26
CA LEU A 135 -16.52 16.80 60.51
C LEU A 135 -15.31 16.00 60.98
N GLY A 136 -14.42 16.56 61.79
CA GLY A 136 -13.21 15.88 62.26
C GLY A 136 -11.99 16.11 61.37
N GLY A 137 -11.99 17.22 60.62
CA GLY A 137 -10.82 17.66 59.87
C GLY A 137 -10.51 16.83 58.63
N ARG A 138 -9.22 16.79 58.29
CA ARG A 138 -8.73 16.17 57.04
C ARG A 138 -9.08 14.68 56.94
N ASP A 139 -8.98 13.95 58.06
CA ASP A 139 -9.17 12.50 58.10
C ASP A 139 -10.62 12.09 57.77
N ALA A 140 -11.60 12.96 58.05
CA ALA A 140 -12.99 12.70 57.69
C ALA A 140 -13.24 12.85 56.19
N LEU A 141 -12.51 13.73 55.52
CA LEU A 141 -12.56 13.88 54.07
C LEU A 141 -11.90 12.69 53.37
N GLU A 142 -10.91 12.07 53.99
CA GLU A 142 -10.18 10.91 53.44
C GLU A 142 -11.10 9.74 53.09
N GLY A 143 -12.18 9.51 53.86
CA GLY A 143 -13.21 8.51 53.55
C GLY A 143 -13.96 8.74 52.24
N LEU A 144 -13.87 9.95 51.67
CA LEU A 144 -14.44 10.30 50.36
C LEU A 144 -13.46 10.13 49.20
N ARG A 145 -12.21 9.72 49.45
CA ARG A 145 -11.18 9.57 48.41
C ARG A 145 -11.62 8.62 47.31
N GLU A 146 -11.97 7.38 47.65
CA GLU A 146 -12.40 6.38 46.67
C GLU A 146 -13.63 6.81 45.85
N PRO A 147 -14.75 7.28 46.44
CA PRO A 147 -15.91 7.72 45.66
C PRO A 147 -15.61 8.97 44.83
N PHE A 148 -14.74 9.87 45.28
CA PHE A 148 -14.30 11.03 44.50
C PHE A 148 -13.49 10.60 43.27
N ILE A 149 -12.46 9.78 43.46
CA ILE A 149 -11.60 9.27 42.38
C ILE A 149 -12.45 8.54 41.34
N LYS A 150 -13.33 7.63 41.78
CA LYS A 150 -14.20 6.86 40.87
C LYS A 150 -15.14 7.75 40.06
N LYS A 151 -15.67 8.81 40.68
CA LYS A 151 -16.60 9.73 40.01
C LYS A 151 -15.89 10.68 39.05
N LEU A 152 -14.68 11.14 39.41
CA LEU A 152 -13.82 11.90 38.51
C LEU A 152 -13.37 11.05 37.33
N ASP A 153 -12.95 9.81 37.57
CA ASP A 153 -12.54 8.90 36.49
C ASP A 153 -13.68 8.66 35.49
N THR A 154 -14.90 8.38 36.01
CA THR A 154 -16.10 8.27 35.17
C THR A 154 -16.38 9.56 34.39
N LYS A 155 -16.22 10.74 35.03
CA LYS A 155 -16.43 12.04 34.36
C LYS A 155 -15.37 12.35 33.32
N ILE A 156 -14.12 11.95 33.55
CA ILE A 156 -13.03 12.08 32.57
C ILE A 156 -13.34 11.21 31.36
N LEU A 157 -13.77 9.96 31.57
CA LEU A 157 -14.19 9.08 30.48
C LEU A 157 -15.37 9.67 29.70
N GLU A 158 -16.41 10.18 30.37
CA GLU A 158 -17.53 10.87 29.72
C GLU A 158 -17.09 12.13 28.95
N LEU A 159 -16.13 12.89 29.48
CA LEU A 159 -15.57 14.06 28.80
C LEU A 159 -14.74 13.64 27.59
N VAL A 160 -13.96 12.56 27.67
CA VAL A 160 -13.20 12.02 26.54
C VAL A 160 -14.13 11.46 25.46
N ASP A 161 -15.22 10.79 25.84
CA ASP A 161 -16.25 10.36 24.89
C ASP A 161 -17.01 11.56 24.28
N GLY A 162 -17.23 12.62 25.07
CA GLY A 162 -17.86 13.86 24.66
C GLY A 162 -16.94 14.81 23.88
N LEU A 163 -15.62 14.60 23.90
CA LEU A 163 -14.69 15.23 22.98
C LEU A 163 -15.07 14.72 21.60
N LYS A 164 -15.83 15.55 20.87
CA LYS A 164 -15.77 15.57 19.41
C LYS A 164 -14.34 15.94 19.06
N ILE A 165 -13.45 14.95 19.11
CA ILE A 165 -12.13 15.01 18.49
C ILE A 165 -12.40 15.64 17.14
N ASP A 166 -11.84 16.82 16.89
CA ASP A 166 -11.95 17.48 15.59
C ASP A 166 -11.18 16.61 14.59
N SER A 167 -11.85 15.54 14.19
CA SER A 167 -11.30 14.42 13.46
C SER A 167 -10.77 14.91 12.13
N ASN A 168 -11.37 15.97 11.59
CA ASN A 168 -10.93 16.65 10.37
C ASN A 168 -9.54 17.26 10.55
N THR A 169 -9.33 18.11 11.57
CA THR A 169 -8.02 18.71 11.82
C THR A 169 -6.93 17.66 12.14
N ILE A 170 -7.29 16.58 12.85
CA ILE A 170 -6.35 15.50 13.15
C ILE A 170 -6.07 14.62 11.93
N SER A 171 -7.09 14.30 11.14
CA SER A 171 -6.95 13.49 9.93
C SER A 171 -6.16 14.21 8.86
N GLU A 172 -6.37 15.53 8.67
CA GLU A 172 -5.54 16.36 7.77
C GLU A 172 -4.08 16.32 8.19
N LYS A 173 -3.78 16.61 9.47
CA LYS A 173 -2.40 16.58 9.98
C LYS A 173 -1.77 15.18 9.93
N ALA A 174 -2.55 14.14 10.16
CA ALA A 174 -2.08 12.75 10.07
C ALA A 174 -1.78 12.39 8.61
N SER A 175 -2.67 12.75 7.69
CA SER A 175 -2.51 12.56 6.25
C SER A 175 -1.25 13.26 5.76
N GLU A 176 -1.03 14.53 6.10
CA GLU A 176 0.19 15.27 5.74
C GLU A 176 1.48 14.60 6.26
N LYS A 177 1.47 14.10 7.50
CA LYS A 177 2.64 13.41 8.07
C LYS A 177 2.90 12.07 7.38
N ILE A 178 1.84 11.33 7.09
CA ILE A 178 1.91 10.04 6.38
C ILE A 178 2.39 10.28 4.94
N GLU A 179 1.90 11.32 4.28
CA GLU A 179 2.33 11.72 2.94
C GLU A 179 3.84 11.98 2.91
N LYS A 180 4.37 12.76 3.86
CA LYS A 180 5.81 13.01 3.97
C LYS A 180 6.61 11.72 4.19
N LEU A 181 6.09 10.79 4.99
CA LEU A 181 6.72 9.50 5.23
C LEU A 181 6.73 8.63 3.97
N ILE A 182 5.62 8.63 3.22
CA ILE A 182 5.50 7.94 1.95
C ILE A 182 6.46 8.54 0.94
N ASP A 183 6.54 9.87 0.82
CA ASP A 183 7.46 10.55 -0.08
C ASP A 183 8.91 10.12 0.17
N MET A 184 9.36 10.13 1.42
CA MET A 184 10.71 9.65 1.79
C MET A 184 10.95 8.20 1.37
N ARG A 185 9.95 7.31 1.53
CA ARG A 185 10.09 5.90 1.10
C ARG A 185 9.99 5.70 -0.40
N LEU A 186 9.22 6.51 -1.10
CA LEU A 186 9.14 6.48 -2.55
C LEU A 186 10.43 7.01 -3.19
N GLU A 187 11.11 7.96 -2.55
CA GLU A 187 12.43 8.46 -2.98
C GLU A 187 13.52 7.40 -2.90
N GLU A 188 13.44 6.49 -1.92
CA GLU A 188 14.36 5.35 -1.81
C GLU A 188 14.10 4.26 -2.86
N LEU A 189 12.96 4.29 -3.55
CA LEU A 189 12.70 3.33 -4.61
C LEU A 189 13.68 3.53 -5.76
N THR A 190 14.10 2.43 -6.35
CA THR A 190 14.92 2.44 -7.56
C THR A 190 14.10 1.94 -8.77
N PRO A 191 14.46 2.33 -10.00
CA PRO A 191 13.86 1.78 -11.21
C PRO A 191 13.88 0.25 -11.26
N GLN A 192 14.91 -0.36 -10.70
CA GLN A 192 15.07 -1.82 -10.62
C GLN A 192 14.00 -2.47 -9.73
N MET A 193 13.66 -1.86 -8.60
CA MET A 193 12.60 -2.38 -7.72
C MET A 193 11.23 -2.36 -8.39
N ILE A 194 10.88 -1.26 -9.09
CA ILE A 194 9.60 -1.18 -9.81
C ILE A 194 9.56 -2.21 -10.94
N LYS A 195 10.66 -2.35 -11.69
CA LYS A 195 10.80 -3.38 -12.71
C LYS A 195 10.53 -4.77 -12.13
N GLU A 196 11.12 -5.11 -10.98
CA GLU A 196 10.91 -6.39 -10.31
C GLU A 196 9.47 -6.61 -9.86
N ILE A 197 8.83 -5.59 -9.28
CA ILE A 197 7.42 -5.65 -8.85
C ILE A 197 6.52 -5.92 -10.06
N VAL A 198 6.63 -5.11 -11.11
CA VAL A 198 5.81 -5.26 -12.32
C VAL A 198 6.08 -6.60 -12.97
N GLN A 199 7.35 -6.98 -13.10
CA GLN A 199 7.75 -8.26 -13.67
C GLN A 199 7.20 -9.45 -12.87
N LYS A 200 7.10 -9.36 -11.55
CA LYS A 200 6.48 -10.42 -10.74
C LYS A 200 4.99 -10.59 -11.05
N ILE A 201 4.28 -9.49 -11.33
CA ILE A 201 2.83 -9.50 -11.59
C ILE A 201 2.51 -10.00 -13.00
N ILE A 202 3.18 -9.47 -14.04
CA ILE A 202 2.71 -9.65 -15.43
C ILE A 202 3.46 -10.74 -16.22
N ARG A 203 4.61 -11.21 -15.74
CA ARG A 203 5.51 -12.07 -16.52
C ARG A 203 4.91 -13.42 -16.89
N GLU A 204 4.07 -14.01 -16.04
CA GLU A 204 3.40 -15.28 -16.34
C GLU A 204 2.39 -15.13 -17.47
N HIS A 205 1.75 -13.96 -17.57
CA HIS A 205 0.76 -13.66 -18.60
C HIS A 205 1.43 -13.27 -19.93
N LEU A 206 2.52 -12.51 -19.89
CA LEU A 206 3.23 -12.09 -21.12
C LEU A 206 3.79 -13.26 -21.93
N GLY A 207 4.16 -14.37 -21.28
CA GLY A 207 4.64 -15.57 -21.98
C GLY A 207 3.65 -16.14 -23.00
N TRP A 208 2.34 -16.00 -22.75
CA TRP A 208 1.29 -16.41 -23.69
C TRP A 208 1.26 -15.61 -24.97
N LEU A 209 1.64 -14.33 -24.90
CA LEU A 209 1.66 -13.45 -26.07
C LEU A 209 2.66 -14.00 -27.12
N VAL A 210 3.76 -14.62 -26.68
CA VAL A 210 4.73 -15.25 -27.60
C VAL A 210 4.17 -16.51 -28.24
N VAL A 211 3.47 -17.33 -27.45
CA VAL A 211 2.80 -18.55 -27.94
C VAL A 211 1.82 -18.18 -29.04
N TRP A 212 0.94 -17.21 -28.77
CA TRP A 212 -0.04 -16.74 -29.75
C TRP A 212 0.61 -16.05 -30.95
N GLY A 213 1.69 -15.29 -30.76
CA GLY A 213 2.48 -14.74 -31.87
C GLY A 213 2.98 -15.83 -32.81
N GLY A 214 3.45 -16.96 -32.27
CA GLY A 214 3.84 -18.12 -33.05
C GLY A 214 2.67 -18.83 -33.75
N VAL A 215 1.56 -19.04 -33.04
CA VAL A 215 0.36 -19.70 -33.59
C VAL A 215 -0.27 -18.86 -34.72
N PHE A 216 -0.49 -17.57 -34.50
CA PHE A 216 -1.04 -16.67 -35.52
C PHE A 216 -0.06 -16.48 -36.68
N GLY A 217 1.24 -16.36 -36.40
CA GLY A 217 2.27 -16.36 -37.44
C GLY A 217 2.19 -17.62 -38.31
N GLY A 218 2.09 -18.80 -37.69
CA GLY A 218 1.95 -20.06 -38.43
C GLY A 218 0.68 -20.13 -39.27
N LEU A 219 -0.47 -19.68 -38.73
CA LEU A 219 -1.73 -19.60 -39.49
C LEU A 219 -1.63 -18.66 -40.69
N ILE A 220 -1.03 -17.48 -40.51
CA ILE A 220 -0.80 -16.53 -41.61
C ILE A 220 0.16 -17.13 -42.64
N GLY A 221 1.21 -17.83 -42.20
CA GLY A 221 2.15 -18.54 -43.08
C GLY A 221 1.47 -19.63 -43.90
N LEU A 222 0.54 -20.38 -43.29
CA LEU A 222 -0.28 -21.38 -43.98
C LEU A 222 -1.14 -20.72 -45.06
N VAL A 223 -1.88 -19.65 -44.73
CA VAL A 223 -2.70 -18.94 -45.72
C VAL A 223 -1.82 -18.35 -46.84
N ALA A 224 -0.69 -17.74 -46.50
CA ALA A 224 0.25 -17.17 -47.46
C ALA A 224 0.82 -18.24 -48.41
N SER A 225 1.02 -19.47 -47.94
CA SER A 225 1.51 -20.58 -48.77
C SER A 225 0.55 -21.07 -49.85
N PHE A 226 -0.76 -20.75 -49.76
CA PHE A 226 -1.72 -21.04 -50.81
C PHE A 226 -1.81 -19.94 -51.87
N ILE A 227 -1.34 -18.73 -51.54
CA ILE A 227 -1.46 -17.54 -52.39
C ILE A 227 -0.14 -17.25 -53.14
N VAL A 228 0.98 -17.38 -52.43
CA VAL A 228 2.33 -17.18 -52.94
C VAL A 228 2.86 -18.51 -53.45
#